data_AF-A0A803PC41-F1
#
_entry.id   AF-A0A803PC41-F1
#
_cell.length_a   1.000
_cell.length_b   1.000
_cell.length_c   1.000
_cell.angle_alpha   90.00
_cell.angle_beta   90.00
_cell.angle_gamma   90.00
#
_symmetry.space_group_name_H-M   'P 1'
#
loop_
_entity.id
_entity.type
_entity.pdbx_description
1 polymer ?
#
loop_
_entity_poly.entity_id
_entity_poly.type
_entity_poly.pdbx_seq_one_letter_code
_entity_poly.pdbx_strand_id
1 'polypeptide(L)' 'MAGAFWGTRLMEIVKKHDSGGLVWKRIKLTPTRKANAKKRLLRVWQNEAVLRACSEEPPSKAAEKVCEKAKEVAKSE' A
#
# COMPACT_ATOMS: atom_id res chain seq x y z
N MET A 1 67.69 -0.51 3.86
CA MET A 1 66.43 -1.28 3.96
C MET A 1 65.30 -0.38 4.48
N ALA A 2 64.98 0.70 3.77
CA ALA A 2 63.91 1.63 4.15
C ALA A 2 63.23 2.08 2.87
N GLY A 3 62.07 1.50 2.55
CA GLY A 3 61.36 1.84 1.31
C GLY A 3 60.14 0.98 0.98
N ALA A 4 59.94 -0.17 1.63
CA ALA A 4 58.83 -1.09 1.29
C ALA A 4 57.49 -0.77 1.96
N PHE A 5 57.41 0.25 2.84
CA PHE A 5 56.23 0.48 3.70
C PHE A 5 55.45 1.78 3.43
N TRP A 6 55.82 2.58 2.43
CA TRP A 6 55.10 3.83 2.11
C TRP A 6 53.98 3.67 1.07
N GLY A 7 54.02 2.64 0.22
CA GLY A 7 52.98 2.39 -0.80
C GLY A 7 51.76 1.61 -0.31
N THR A 8 51.87 0.87 0.80
CA THR A 8 50.79 0.02 1.33
C THR A 8 49.74 0.81 2.11
N ARG A 9 50.11 1.98 2.66
CA ARG A 9 49.18 2.84 3.41
C ARG A 9 48.12 3.52 2.55
N LEU A 10 48.45 3.87 1.29
CA LEU A 10 47.47 4.41 0.34
C LEU A 10 46.44 3.34 -0.06
N MET A 11 46.90 2.10 -0.28
CA MET A 11 45.99 0.96 -0.47
C MET A 11 45.14 0.71 0.77
N GLU A 12 45.67 0.91 1.98
CA GLU A 12 44.91 0.81 3.23
C GLU A 12 43.82 1.89 3.36
N ILE A 13 44.10 3.13 2.93
CA ILE A 13 43.12 4.23 2.89
C ILE A 13 42.05 3.98 1.82
N VAL A 14 42.45 3.45 0.65
CA VAL A 14 41.53 3.08 -0.43
C VAL A 14 40.68 1.85 -0.07
N LYS A 15 41.20 0.94 0.78
CA LYS A 15 40.53 -0.31 1.19
C LYS A 15 39.74 -0.19 2.50
N LYS A 16 40.04 0.78 3.36
CA LYS A 16 39.31 1.06 4.63
C LYS A 16 38.30 2.18 4.48
N HIS A 17 37.47 2.12 3.45
CA HIS A 17 36.12 2.64 3.65
C HIS A 17 35.27 1.49 4.21
N ASP A 18 35.38 1.25 5.52
CA ASP A 18 34.41 0.44 6.30
C ASP A 18 33.02 1.12 6.38
N SER A 19 32.74 2.01 5.42
CA SER A 19 31.39 2.43 5.09
C SER A 19 30.74 1.26 4.38
N GLY A 20 29.91 0.53 5.12
CA GLY A 20 29.13 -0.57 4.57
C GLY A 20 28.49 -0.17 3.23
N GLY A 21 29.00 -0.73 2.13
CA GLY A 21 28.84 -0.29 0.74
C GLY A 21 27.51 0.36 0.36
N LEU A 22 26.69 -0.32 -0.43
CA LEU A 22 25.40 0.21 -0.87
C LEU A 22 24.49 0.44 0.34
N VAL A 23 24.36 1.69 0.79
CA VAL A 23 23.53 2.02 1.95
C VAL A 23 22.06 1.84 1.61
N TRP A 24 21.44 0.81 2.20
CA TRP A 24 19.99 0.62 2.16
C TRP A 24 19.31 1.73 2.95
N LYS A 25 18.95 2.80 2.25
CA LYS A 25 18.37 3.99 2.87
C LYS A 25 17.02 3.65 3.50
N ARG A 26 16.95 3.67 4.83
CA ARG A 26 15.70 3.53 5.57
C ARG A 26 14.88 4.81 5.40
N ILE A 27 13.84 4.74 4.57
CA ILE A 27 12.95 5.88 4.32
C ILE A 27 11.94 5.98 5.48
N LYS A 28 11.91 7.15 6.14
CA LYS A 28 10.93 7.45 7.18
C LYS A 28 9.50 7.45 6.63
N LEU A 29 8.53 7.09 7.47
CA LEU A 29 7.12 7.11 7.11
C LEU A 29 6.59 8.55 7.07
N THR A 30 6.69 9.18 5.89
CA THR A 30 6.21 10.54 5.64
C THR A 30 4.68 10.62 5.62
N PRO A 31 4.07 11.79 5.88
CA PRO A 31 2.61 11.95 5.88
C PRO A 31 1.97 11.51 4.55
N THR A 32 2.59 11.81 3.40
CA THR A 32 2.10 11.36 2.08
C THR A 32 2.07 9.83 1.95
N ARG A 33 3.09 9.14 2.49
CA ARG A 33 3.09 7.66 2.54
C ARG A 33 1.98 7.12 3.45
N LYS A 34 1.73 7.77 4.60
CA LYS A 34 0.60 7.40 5.48
C LYS A 34 -0.74 7.55 4.76
N ALA A 35 -0.92 8.62 3.99
CA ALA A 35 -2.14 8.81 3.21
C ALA A 35 -2.33 7.71 2.14
N ASN A 36 -1.25 7.27 1.48
CA ASN A 36 -1.33 6.14 0.54
C ASN A 36 -1.70 4.83 1.25
N ALA A 37 -1.12 4.58 2.43
CA ALA A 37 -1.47 3.42 3.24
C ALA A 37 -2.96 3.42 3.63
N LYS A 38 -3.51 4.56 4.08
CA LYS A 38 -4.95 4.72 4.35
C LYS A 38 -5.81 4.41 3.12
N LYS A 39 -5.43 4.90 1.93
CA LYS A 39 -6.15 4.58 0.69
C LYS A 39 -6.13 3.09 0.36
N ARG A 40 -5.01 2.40 0.59
CA ARG A 40 -4.92 0.93 0.37
C ARG A 40 -5.82 0.17 1.33
N LEU A 41 -5.83 0.56 2.62
CA LEU A 41 -6.69 -0.07 3.62
C LEU A 41 -8.18 0.11 3.28
N LEU A 42 -8.59 1.32 2.88
CA LEU A 42 -9.97 1.58 2.47
C LEU A 42 -10.39 0.74 1.25
N ARG A 43 -9.51 0.58 0.27
CA ARG A 43 -9.78 -0.28 -0.89
C ARG A 43 -9.97 -1.74 -0.49
N VAL A 44 -9.12 -2.25 0.40
CA VAL A 44 -9.24 -3.63 0.89
C VAL A 44 -10.57 -3.82 1.63
N TRP A 45 -10.94 -2.88 2.51
CA TRP A 45 -12.23 -2.94 3.19
C TRP A 45 -13.43 -2.88 2.25
N GLN A 46 -13.39 -2.04 1.22
CA GLN A 46 -14.45 -2.01 0.21
C GLN A 46 -14.55 -3.34 -0.54
N ASN A 47 -13.41 -3.90 -0.95
CA ASN A 47 -13.38 -5.20 -1.63
C ASN A 47 -13.91 -6.32 -0.72
N GLU A 48 -13.49 -6.34 0.54
CA GLU A 48 -13.98 -7.30 1.53
C GLU A 48 -15.49 -7.15 1.77
N ALA A 49 -16.00 -5.91 1.89
CA ALA A 49 -17.43 -5.65 2.06
C ALA A 49 -18.24 -6.13 0.84
N VAL A 50 -17.75 -5.88 -0.38
CA VAL A 50 -18.40 -6.34 -1.61
C VAL A 50 -18.39 -7.87 -1.68
N LEU A 51 -17.26 -8.52 -1.42
CA LEU A 51 -17.17 -9.99 -1.44
C LEU A 51 -18.08 -10.64 -0.39
N ARG A 52 -18.16 -10.06 0.81
CA ARG A 52 -19.10 -10.51 1.85
C ARG A 52 -20.55 -10.34 1.42
N ALA A 53 -20.90 -9.17 0.87
CA ALA A 53 -22.25 -8.92 0.36
C ALA A 53 -22.62 -9.85 -0.81
N CYS A 54 -21.66 -10.28 -1.64
CA CYS A 54 -21.88 -11.26 -2.69
C CYS A 54 -21.96 -12.71 -2.18
N SER A 55 -21.47 -12.99 -0.97
CA SER A 55 -21.58 -14.31 -0.35
C SER A 55 -22.88 -14.51 0.44
N GLU A 56 -23.55 -13.42 0.80
CA GLU A 56 -24.92 -13.44 1.33
C GLU A 56 -25.90 -13.54 0.16
N GLU A 57 -27.01 -14.28 0.35
CA GLU A 57 -28.05 -14.38 -0.68
C GLU A 57 -28.53 -12.96 -1.04
N PRO A 58 -28.66 -12.63 -2.34
CA PRO A 58 -29.12 -11.30 -2.74
C PRO A 58 -30.47 -11.03 -2.08
N PRO A 59 -30.75 -9.80 -1.59
CA PRO A 59 -32.02 -9.46 -0.98
C PRO A 59 -33.13 -9.39 -2.06
N SER A 60 -33.51 -10.56 -2.59
CA SER A 60 -34.54 -10.75 -3.62
C SER A 60 -35.87 -10.15 -3.18
N LYS A 61 -36.17 -10.18 -1.88
CA LYS A 61 -37.43 -9.63 -1.34
C LYS A 61 -37.42 -8.11 -1.08
N ALA A 62 -36.28 -7.44 -1.15
CA ALA A 62 -36.19 -5.98 -0.97
C ALA A 62 -36.20 -5.23 -2.30
N ALA A 63 -35.55 -5.78 -3.33
CA ALA A 63 -35.56 -5.21 -4.68
C ALA A 63 -36.95 -5.25 -5.32
N GLU A 64 -37.73 -6.31 -5.07
CA GLU A 64 -39.11 -6.42 -5.53
C GLU A 64 -40.00 -5.33 -4.92
N LYS A 65 -39.91 -5.08 -3.60
CA LYS A 65 -40.72 -4.06 -2.92
C LYS A 65 -40.37 -2.62 -3.33
N VAL A 66 -39.10 -2.34 -3.60
CA VAL A 66 -38.67 -1.02 -4.08
C VAL A 66 -39.12 -0.80 -5.53
N CYS A 67 -39.06 -1.83 -6.37
CA CYS A 67 -39.53 -1.77 -7.75
C CYS A 67 -41.06 -1.65 -7.84
N GLU A 68 -41.80 -2.34 -6.98
CA GLU A 68 -43.26 -2.30 -6.96
C GLU A 68 -43.79 -0.94 -6.47
N LYS A 69 -43.18 -0.39 -5.41
CA LYS A 69 -43.53 0.95 -4.91
C LYS A 69 -43.19 2.08 -5.89
N ALA A 70 -42.11 1.93 -6.67
CA ALA A 70 -41.78 2.89 -7.73
C ALA A 70 -42.76 2.85 -8.91
N LYS A 71 -43.36 1.69 -9.19
CA LYS A 71 -44.38 1.54 -10.25
C LYS A 71 -45.75 2.07 -9.83
N GLU A 72 -46.10 1.99 -8.54
CA GLU A 72 -47.36 2.52 -8.02
C GLU A 72 -47.38 4.06 -8.03
N VAL A 73 -46.27 4.70 -7.62
CA VAL A 73 -46.13 6.17 -7.63
C VAL A 73 -46.18 6.73 -9.06
N ALA A 74 -45.63 6.02 -10.04
CA ALA A 74 -45.67 6.42 -11.45
C ALA A 74 -47.05 6.23 -12.12
N LYS A 75 -48.00 5.56 -11.46
CA LYS A 75 -49.38 5.35 -11.96
C LYS A 75 -50.40 6.28 -11.28
N SER A 76 -49.99 6.98 -10.23
CA SER A 76 -50.78 7.97 -9.51
C SER A 76 -50.55 9.42 -9.96
N GLU A 77 -49.70 9.63 -10.97
CA GLU A 77 -49.54 10.91 -11.70
C GLU A 77 -50.33 10.90 -13.02
#